data_AF-A0A4Q2D7K8-F1
#
_entry.id   AF-A0A4Q2D7K8-F1
#
_cell.length_a   1.000
_cell.length_b   1.000
_cell.length_c   1.000
_cell.angle_alpha   90.00
_cell.angle_beta   90.00
_cell.angle_gamma   90.00
#
_symmetry.space_group_name_H-M   'P 1'
#
loop_
_entity.id
_entity.type
_entity.pdbx_description
1 polymer ?
#
loop_
_entity_poly.entity_id
_entity_poly.type
_entity_poly.pdbx_seq_one_letter_code
_entity_poly.pdbx_strand_id
1 'polypeptide(L)'
;MSKGTSTQVVATVQSALFGDSQGQHFNDIETVVGIPSSVTLDVDHPVKSITFLYGGVLDGIKLEYNKSKGGSTEKAHGTSASKGNGLTEVKVDIERNFRF
;
A
#
# COMPACT_ATOMS: atom_id res chain seq x y z
N MET A 1 -8.99 -34.20 -10.55
CA MET A 1 -7.79 -33.56 -9.98
C MET A 1 -8.24 -32.35 -9.17
N SER A 2 -8.20 -32.43 -7.84
CA SER A 2 -8.57 -31.32 -6.96
C SER A 2 -7.46 -30.27 -7.01
N LYS A 3 -7.76 -29.04 -7.42
CA LYS A 3 -6.84 -27.90 -7.32
C LYS A 3 -6.71 -27.56 -5.84
N GLY A 4 -5.58 -27.87 -5.24
CA GLY A 4 -5.24 -27.40 -3.90
C GLY A 4 -5.24 -25.88 -3.90
N THR A 5 -6.13 -25.29 -3.12
CA THR A 5 -6.14 -23.86 -2.84
C THR A 5 -4.90 -23.55 -2.01
N SER A 6 -3.88 -22.96 -2.62
CA SER A 6 -2.70 -22.47 -1.90
C SER A 6 -3.11 -21.24 -1.07
N THR A 7 -3.37 -21.43 0.22
CA THR A 7 -3.50 -20.34 1.17
C THR A 7 -2.12 -19.73 1.36
N GLN A 8 -1.84 -18.63 0.66
CA GLN A 8 -0.59 -17.91 0.81
C GLN A 8 -0.67 -17.09 2.10
N VAL A 9 0.17 -17.41 3.08
CA VAL A 9 0.24 -16.69 4.36
C VAL A 9 0.88 -15.32 4.07
N VAL A 10 0.03 -14.30 4.01
CA VAL A 10 0.42 -12.90 3.85
C VAL A 10 0.94 -12.36 5.19
N ALA A 11 2.09 -11.67 5.14
CA ALA A 11 2.77 -10.98 6.25
C ALA A 11 2.67 -11.67 7.62
N THR A 12 3.61 -12.57 7.93
CA THR A 12 3.72 -13.23 9.24
C THR A 12 4.02 -12.29 10.41
N VAL A 13 4.36 -11.03 10.14
CA VAL A 13 4.66 -10.02 11.16
C VAL A 13 3.90 -8.73 10.85
N GLN A 14 2.92 -8.40 11.67
CA GLN A 14 2.25 -7.11 11.70
C GLN A 14 2.65 -6.39 12.99
N SER A 15 3.16 -5.16 12.88
CA SER A 15 3.39 -4.31 14.05
C SER A 15 2.07 -3.79 14.61
N ALA A 16 2.07 -3.40 15.89
CA ALA A 16 0.92 -2.71 16.47
C ALA A 16 0.57 -1.45 15.65
N LEU A 17 -0.71 -1.16 15.52
CA LEU A 17 -1.20 0.10 14.98
C LEU A 17 -1.19 1.16 16.09
N PHE A 18 -0.79 2.38 15.76
CA PHE A 18 -0.76 3.52 16.68
C PHE A 18 -1.76 4.57 16.20
N GLY A 19 -2.68 4.96 17.06
CA GLY A 19 -3.80 5.85 16.73
C GLY A 19 -5.01 5.58 17.60
N ASP A 20 -6.18 6.05 17.16
CA ASP A 20 -7.46 5.70 17.76
C ASP A 20 -8.12 4.52 17.01
N SER A 21 -9.35 4.17 17.39
CA SER A 21 -10.13 3.11 16.75
C SER A 21 -11.10 3.65 15.68
N GLN A 22 -10.90 4.87 15.19
CA GLN A 22 -11.77 5.50 14.20
C GLN A 22 -11.30 5.19 12.77
N GLY A 23 -12.22 5.35 11.81
CA GLY A 23 -11.97 5.08 10.40
C GLY A 23 -12.22 3.64 10.00
N GLN A 24 -11.76 3.28 8.80
CA GLN A 24 -11.88 1.92 8.26
C GLN A 24 -10.51 1.26 8.21
N HIS A 25 -10.44 0.03 8.69
CA HIS A 25 -9.24 -0.79 8.56
C HIS A 25 -8.93 -1.03 7.07
N PHE A 26 -7.66 -0.95 6.69
CA PHE A 26 -7.19 -1.31 5.35
C PHE A 26 -6.03 -2.30 5.45
N ASN A 27 -6.05 -3.29 4.55
CA ASN A 27 -4.93 -4.19 4.30
C ASN A 27 -4.81 -4.39 2.78
N ASP A 28 -3.90 -3.64 2.17
CA ASP A 28 -3.74 -3.65 0.70
C ASP A 28 -3.24 -5.01 0.19
N ILE A 29 -2.52 -5.79 1.01
CA ILE A 29 -1.93 -7.07 0.59
C ILE A 29 -3.01 -8.17 0.48
N GLU A 30 -4.01 -8.16 1.36
CA GLU A 30 -5.17 -9.06 1.27
C GLU A 30 -5.98 -8.82 -0.02
N THR A 31 -6.09 -7.56 -0.45
CA THR A 31 -6.80 -7.22 -1.70
C THR A 31 -6.01 -7.56 -2.98
N VAL A 32 -4.76 -7.98 -2.83
CA VAL A 32 -3.84 -8.32 -3.93
C VAL A 32 -3.70 -9.83 -4.09
N VAL A 33 -3.77 -10.59 -3.00
CA VAL A 33 -3.63 -12.05 -2.99
C VAL A 33 -4.98 -12.68 -2.67
N GLY A 34 -5.95 -12.50 -3.56
CA GLY A 34 -7.29 -13.08 -3.42
C GLY A 34 -8.14 -12.86 -4.66
N ILE A 35 -8.85 -13.91 -5.10
CA ILE A 35 -9.71 -13.88 -6.29
C ILE A 35 -10.87 -12.89 -6.04
N PRO A 36 -11.16 -11.90 -6.92
CA PRO A 36 -10.70 -11.77 -8.30
C PRO A 36 -9.33 -11.08 -8.43
N SER A 37 -8.41 -11.84 -9.03
CA SER A 37 -6.99 -11.60 -9.27
C SER A 37 -6.72 -10.50 -10.30
N SER A 38 -7.12 -9.25 -10.04
CA SER A 38 -6.84 -8.14 -10.97
C SER A 38 -5.47 -7.49 -10.74
N VAL A 39 -4.88 -7.65 -9.55
CA VAL A 39 -3.56 -7.06 -9.22
C VAL A 39 -2.71 -8.08 -8.49
N THR A 40 -1.75 -8.66 -9.19
CA THR A 40 -0.68 -9.46 -8.56
C THR A 40 0.50 -8.52 -8.30
N LEU A 41 0.84 -8.27 -7.03
CA LEU A 41 2.01 -7.48 -6.67
C LEU A 41 3.30 -8.31 -6.81
N ASP A 42 4.40 -7.62 -7.06
CA ASP A 42 5.75 -8.17 -6.91
C ASP A 42 6.02 -8.38 -5.42
N VAL A 43 6.19 -9.63 -4.98
CA VAL A 43 6.36 -9.94 -3.54
C VAL A 43 7.77 -9.69 -3.04
N ASP A 44 8.75 -9.60 -3.95
CA ASP A 44 10.16 -9.36 -3.59
C ASP A 44 10.41 -7.85 -3.41
N HIS A 45 9.74 -7.01 -4.22
CA HIS A 45 9.84 -5.56 -4.14
C HIS A 45 8.45 -4.89 -4.25
N PRO A 46 7.54 -5.11 -3.28
CA PRO A 46 6.14 -4.72 -3.44
C PRO A 46 5.93 -3.22 -3.42
N VAL A 47 6.61 -2.48 -2.54
CA VAL A 47 6.36 -1.03 -2.38
C VAL A 47 7.43 -0.24 -3.12
N LYS A 48 6.98 0.59 -4.06
CA LYS A 48 7.84 1.46 -4.85
C LYS A 48 8.00 2.84 -4.21
N SER A 49 6.91 3.42 -3.73
CA SER A 49 6.95 4.70 -3.03
C SER A 49 5.78 4.87 -2.05
N ILE A 50 5.99 5.74 -1.07
CA ILE A 50 4.96 6.18 -0.13
C ILE A 50 4.88 7.70 -0.19
N THR A 51 3.68 8.23 -0.40
CA THR A 51 3.39 9.66 -0.36
C THR A 51 2.56 9.98 0.87
N PHE A 52 3.04 10.89 1.70
CA PHE A 52 2.35 11.41 2.86
C PHE A 52 1.68 12.74 2.50
N LEU A 53 0.40 12.89 2.86
CA LEU A 53 -0.34 14.14 2.76
C LEU A 53 -0.62 14.66 4.17
N TYR A 54 -0.14 15.85 4.50
CA TYR A 54 -0.29 16.41 5.84
C TYR A 54 -0.45 17.94 5.85
N GLY A 55 -1.23 18.42 6.81
CA GLY A 55 -1.27 19.84 7.21
C GLY A 55 -0.75 20.03 8.64
N GLY A 56 -1.61 19.72 9.62
CA GLY A 56 -1.27 19.68 11.05
C GLY A 56 -1.22 18.25 11.63
N VAL A 57 -1.83 17.29 10.94
CA VAL A 57 -1.79 15.85 11.21
C VAL A 57 -1.60 15.12 9.88
N LEU A 58 -1.41 13.80 9.92
CA LEU A 58 -1.41 13.00 8.70
C LEU A 58 -2.85 12.82 8.21
N ASP A 59 -3.18 13.46 7.10
CA ASP A 59 -4.52 13.41 6.50
C ASP A 59 -4.71 12.18 5.62
N GLY A 60 -3.62 11.71 4.99
CA GLY A 60 -3.65 10.51 4.18
C GLY A 60 -2.29 10.01 3.73
N ILE A 61 -2.28 8.77 3.26
CA ILE A 61 -1.13 8.11 2.65
C ILE A 61 -1.52 7.58 1.27
N LYS A 62 -0.58 7.63 0.34
CA LYS A 62 -0.68 6.94 -0.94
C LYS A 62 0.50 5.98 -1.08
N LEU A 63 0.23 4.77 -1.51
CA LEU A 63 1.24 3.75 -1.76
C LEU A 63 1.25 3.42 -3.24
N GLU A 64 2.41 3.53 -3.87
CA GLU A 64 2.66 2.97 -5.19
C GLU A 64 3.30 1.59 -5.01
N TYR A 65 2.68 0.56 -5.57
CA TYR A 65 3.18 -0.81 -5.53
C TYR A 65 3.60 -1.31 -6.89
N ASN A 66 4.61 -2.18 -6.95
CA ASN A 66 5.02 -2.88 -8.16
C ASN A 66 4.10 -4.07 -8.44
N LYS A 67 3.73 -4.26 -9.70
CA LYS A 67 3.01 -5.44 -10.17
C LYS A 67 3.98 -6.51 -10.64
N SER A 68 3.69 -7.78 -10.38
CA SER A 68 4.53 -8.92 -10.78
C SER A 68 4.68 -9.07 -12.30
N LYS A 69 3.74 -8.52 -13.08
CA LYS A 69 3.78 -8.51 -14.56
C LYS A 69 4.34 -7.20 -15.13
N GLY A 70 5.00 -6.39 -14.30
CA GLY A 70 5.48 -5.07 -14.65
C GLY A 70 4.41 -3.97 -14.49
N GLY A 71 4.88 -2.73 -14.34
CA GLY A 71 4.06 -1.57 -14.04
C GLY A 71 3.73 -1.43 -12.55
N SER A 72 2.93 -0.43 -12.21
CA SER A 72 2.55 -0.14 -10.82
C SER A 72 1.04 0.01 -10.63
N THR A 73 0.61 -0.03 -9.36
CA THR A 73 -0.73 0.37 -8.92
C THR A 73 -0.62 1.34 -7.76
N GLU A 74 -1.57 2.26 -7.64
CA GLU A 74 -1.68 3.16 -6.49
C GLU A 74 -2.84 2.73 -5.59
N LYS A 75 -2.66 2.90 -4.28
CA LYS A 75 -3.71 2.84 -3.26
C LYS A 75 -3.61 4.08 -2.39
N ALA A 76 -4.75 4.63 -2.00
CA ALA A 76 -4.83 5.83 -1.16
C ALA A 76 -5.73 5.55 0.04
N HIS A 77 -5.27 5.97 1.22
CA HIS A 77 -5.98 5.82 2.49
C HIS A 77 -6.01 7.15 3.22
N GLY A 78 -7.12 7.42 3.90
CA GLY A 78 -7.40 8.73 4.48
C GLY A 78 -7.93 9.73 3.45
N THR A 79 -7.97 11.00 3.83
CA THR A 79 -8.47 12.07 2.96
C THR A 79 -7.36 12.49 2.02
N SER A 80 -7.24 11.78 0.90
CA SER A 80 -6.48 12.24 -0.26
C SER A 80 -7.30 13.31 -0.99
N ALA A 81 -7.57 14.44 -0.33
CA ALA A 81 -8.20 15.56 -1.02
C ALA A 81 -7.29 15.97 -2.17
N SER A 82 -7.87 15.90 -3.37
CA SER A 82 -7.35 16.34 -4.65
C SER A 82 -6.45 17.57 -4.50
N LYS A 83 -5.35 17.63 -5.26
CA LYS A 83 -4.47 18.81 -5.37
C LYS A 83 -5.30 20.11 -5.33
N GLY A 84 -5.27 20.83 -4.21
CA GLY A 84 -6.12 22.01 -4.01
C GLY A 84 -6.43 22.39 -2.56
N ASN A 85 -6.31 21.47 -1.59
CA ASN A 85 -6.68 21.75 -0.19
C ASN A 85 -5.55 22.31 0.71
N GLY A 86 -4.42 22.74 0.14
CA GLY A 86 -3.30 23.30 0.93
C GLY A 86 -2.53 22.28 1.77
N LEU A 87 -2.73 20.97 1.56
CA LEU A 87 -1.93 19.92 2.19
C LEU A 87 -0.52 19.89 1.58
N THR A 88 0.46 19.64 2.44
CA THR A 88 1.84 19.35 2.03
C THR A 88 1.94 17.90 1.59
N GLU A 89 2.59 17.66 0.45
CA GLU A 89 2.83 16.33 -0.10
C GLU A 89 4.32 16.00 -0.01
N VAL A 90 4.65 14.90 0.68
CA VAL A 90 6.02 14.39 0.76
C VAL A 90 6.07 12.97 0.22
N LYS A 91 6.85 12.77 -0.84
CA LYS A 91 7.06 11.47 -1.46
C LYS A 91 8.38 10.87 -1.03
N VAL A 92 8.35 9.62 -0.56
CA VAL A 92 9.52 8.79 -0.30
C VAL A 92 9.59 7.71 -1.37
N ASP A 93 10.55 7.82 -2.28
CA ASP A 93 10.86 6.78 -3.28
C ASP A 93 11.70 5.68 -2.62
N ILE A 94 11.13 4.49 -2.44
CA ILE A 94 11.79 3.37 -1.75
C ILE A 94 12.85 2.73 -2.65
N GLU A 95 12.53 2.51 -3.93
CA GLU A 95 13.45 1.87 -4.88
C GLU A 95 14.74 2.67 -5.15
N ARG A 96 14.71 3.99 -4.94
CA ARG A 96 15.87 4.85 -5.18
C ARG A 96 16.81 4.94 -3.98
N ASN A 97 16.32 4.62 -2.79
CA ASN A 97 17.03 4.83 -1.53
C ASN A 97 17.81 3.59 -1.05
N PHE A 98 17.64 2.43 -1.70
CA PHE A 98 18.42 1.21 -1.43
C PHE A 98 19.30 0.87 -2.65
N ARG A 99 20.38 1.63 -2.84
CA ARG A 99 21.49 1.23 -3.73
C ARG A 99 22.64 0.79 -2.84
N PHE A 100 22.89 -0.52 -2.79
CA PHE A 100 24.11 -1.09 -2.22
C PHE A 100 25.25 -0.99 -3.22
#